data_AF-A0A7R9XXA9-F1
#
_entry.id   AF-A0A7R9XXA9-F1
#
_cell.length_a   1.000
_cell.length_b   1.000
_cell.length_c   1.000
_cell.angle_alpha   90.00
_cell.angle_beta   90.00
_cell.angle_gamma   90.00
#
_symmetry.space_group_name_H-M   'P 1'
#
loop_
_entity.id
_entity.type
_entity.pdbx_description
1 polymer ?
#
loop_
_entity_poly.entity_id
_entity_poly.type
_entity_poly.pdbx_seq_one_letter_code
_entity_poly.pdbx_strand_id
1 'polypeptide(L)'
;GGRRSLRTLPVASLRAHDVGGGRRRLVAVAAASSSTIAGIDLGTTNSAIAIVVDGEPVVVPDPATGANTIPSVVSYLASGDVLVGRDALRRQNADPKNTFGSVKRFIGKRFDDALAKEDARRVPYDVVAAKAATR
;
A
#
# COMPACT_ATOMS: atom_id res chain seq x y z
N GLY A 1 -44.11 27.90 13.93
CA GLY A 1 -42.78 28.02 14.57
C GLY A 1 -42.54 26.84 15.46
N GLY A 2 -41.30 26.33 15.52
CA GLY A 2 -40.89 25.27 16.47
C GLY A 2 -39.98 24.23 15.82
N ARG A 3 -38.66 24.45 15.91
CA ARG A 3 -37.59 23.77 15.17
C ARG A 3 -37.34 22.36 15.71
N ARG A 4 -37.24 21.35 14.84
CA ARG A 4 -36.66 20.05 15.19
C ARG A 4 -35.14 20.22 15.30
N SER A 5 -34.62 20.00 16.50
CA SER A 5 -33.20 20.07 16.83
C SER A 5 -32.39 19.08 16.00
N LEU A 6 -31.33 19.61 15.37
CA LEU A 6 -30.38 18.90 14.54
C LEU A 6 -29.62 17.87 15.39
N ARG A 7 -29.68 16.59 15.01
CA ARG A 7 -28.72 15.59 15.50
C ARG A 7 -27.36 15.94 14.90
N THR A 8 -26.42 16.30 15.75
CA THR A 8 -25.01 16.50 15.41
C THR A 8 -24.42 15.15 14.96
N LEU A 9 -23.96 15.08 13.72
CA LEU A 9 -23.13 13.98 13.24
C LEU A 9 -21.69 14.19 13.75
N PRO A 10 -20.93 13.11 14.05
CA PRO A 10 -19.57 13.23 14.57
C PRO A 10 -18.64 13.81 13.49
N VAL A 11 -17.91 14.86 13.87
CA VAL A 11 -16.87 15.51 13.06
C VAL A 11 -15.63 14.61 13.07
N ALA A 12 -15.61 13.57 12.23
CA ALA A 12 -14.42 12.76 12.01
C ALA A 12 -13.52 13.43 10.95
N SER A 13 -12.60 14.27 11.45
CA SER A 13 -11.31 14.67 10.87
C SER A 13 -11.25 14.99 9.36
N LEU A 14 -11.71 16.18 8.98
CA LEU A 14 -11.16 16.87 7.81
C LEU A 14 -9.71 17.27 8.10
N ARG A 15 -8.74 16.76 7.32
CA ARG A 15 -7.45 17.43 7.16
C ARG A 15 -7.32 17.91 5.73
N ALA A 16 -7.35 19.23 5.56
CA ALA A 16 -7.04 19.90 4.32
C ALA A 16 -5.52 20.10 4.25
N HIS A 17 -4.88 19.65 3.17
CA HIS A 17 -3.56 20.12 2.78
C HIS A 17 -3.71 21.23 1.75
N ASP A 18 -2.99 22.33 1.97
CA ASP A 18 -2.95 23.47 1.06
C ASP A 18 -2.04 23.14 -0.13
N VAL A 19 -2.62 23.12 -1.33
CA VAL A 19 -1.87 23.14 -2.59
C VAL A 19 -2.37 24.37 -3.34
N GLY A 20 -1.49 25.34 -3.49
CA GLY A 20 -1.80 26.66 -4.05
C GLY A 20 -2.49 26.60 -5.41
N GLY A 21 -3.34 27.59 -5.67
CA GLY A 21 -3.93 27.84 -6.98
C GLY A 21 -5.37 27.37 -7.16
N GLY A 22 -6.29 27.96 -6.40
CA GLY A 22 -7.62 28.37 -6.91
C GLY A 22 -8.47 27.35 -7.68
N ARG A 23 -8.77 26.18 -7.08
CA ARG A 23 -10.08 25.48 -7.16
C ARG A 23 -10.01 24.19 -6.33
N ARG A 24 -10.56 24.24 -5.11
CA ARG A 24 -10.64 23.12 -4.18
C ARG A 24 -11.63 22.07 -4.73
N ARG A 25 -11.13 20.94 -5.25
CA ARG A 25 -11.98 19.75 -5.40
C ARG A 25 -11.83 18.94 -4.11
N LEU A 26 -12.82 19.05 -3.22
CA LEU A 26 -12.95 18.14 -2.09
C LEU A 26 -13.20 16.74 -2.66
N VAL A 27 -12.27 15.82 -2.49
CA VAL A 27 -12.59 14.39 -2.55
C VAL A 27 -12.93 13.98 -1.13
N ALA A 28 -14.21 14.04 -0.79
CA ALA A 28 -14.70 13.43 0.43
C ALA A 28 -14.58 11.92 0.26
N VAL A 29 -13.65 11.28 0.98
CA VAL A 29 -13.73 9.83 1.18
C VAL A 29 -14.87 9.62 2.17
N ALA A 30 -16.07 9.42 1.64
CA ALA A 30 -17.21 9.02 2.45
C ALA A 30 -16.85 7.76 3.22
N ALA A 31 -17.06 7.77 4.53
CA ALA A 31 -17.00 6.57 5.34
C ALA A 31 -18.01 5.56 4.77
N ALA A 32 -17.51 4.57 4.04
CA ALA A 32 -18.34 3.67 3.26
C ALA A 32 -19.04 2.67 4.20
N SER A 33 -20.35 2.83 4.37
CA SER A 33 -21.25 1.80 4.90
C SER A 33 -21.78 0.87 3.79
N SER A 34 -21.03 0.72 2.69
CA SER A 34 -21.26 -0.24 1.60
C SER A 34 -19.91 -0.72 1.06
N SER A 35 -19.83 -1.94 0.53
CA SER A 35 -18.59 -2.51 0.01
C SER A 35 -18.02 -1.67 -1.15
N THR A 36 -17.01 -0.85 -0.87
CA THR A 36 -16.20 -0.20 -1.90
C THR A 36 -15.34 -1.26 -2.59
N ILE A 37 -15.53 -1.44 -3.88
CA ILE A 37 -14.66 -2.30 -4.69
C ILE A 37 -13.40 -1.49 -5.03
N ALA A 38 -12.24 -2.08 -4.73
CA ALA A 38 -10.95 -1.51 -5.08
C ALA A 38 -10.23 -2.40 -6.10
N GLY A 39 -9.67 -1.77 -7.14
CA GLY A 39 -8.71 -2.40 -8.03
C GLY A 39 -7.31 -2.21 -7.47
N ILE A 40 -6.57 -3.30 -7.26
CA ILE A 40 -5.20 -3.26 -6.75
C ILE A 40 -4.27 -3.85 -7.82
N ASP A 41 -3.35 -3.03 -8.32
CA ASP A 41 -2.22 -3.51 -9.11
C ASP A 41 -1.05 -3.79 -8.16
N LEU A 42 -0.78 -5.07 -7.95
CA LEU A 42 0.37 -5.52 -7.17
C LEU A 42 1.55 -5.74 -8.11
N GLY A 43 2.32 -4.70 -8.45
CA GLY A 43 3.50 -4.86 -9.30
C GLY A 43 4.71 -5.45 -8.57
N THR A 44 5.79 -5.71 -9.32
CA THR A 44 7.06 -6.19 -8.75
C THR A 44 7.85 -5.07 -8.08
N THR A 45 7.75 -3.85 -8.62
CA THR A 45 8.53 -2.69 -8.19
C THR A 45 7.65 -1.62 -7.55
N ASN A 46 6.48 -1.35 -8.14
CA ASN A 46 5.51 -0.42 -7.61
C ASN A 46 4.12 -1.04 -7.66
N SER A 47 3.27 -0.63 -6.75
CA SER A 47 1.87 -1.00 -6.66
C SER A 47 0.99 0.24 -6.73
N ALA A 48 -0.27 0.07 -7.13
CA ALA A 48 -1.27 1.13 -7.18
C ALA A 48 -2.63 0.61 -6.72
N ILE A 49 -3.48 1.51 -6.26
CA ILE A 49 -4.86 1.21 -5.87
C ILE A 49 -5.79 2.25 -6.48
N ALA A 50 -6.94 1.79 -6.99
CA ALA A 50 -8.02 2.64 -7.47
C ALA A 50 -9.35 2.19 -6.87
N ILE A 51 -10.26 3.14 -6.69
CA ILE A 51 -11.64 2.91 -6.26
C ILE A 51 -12.60 3.52 -7.29
N VAL A 52 -13.84 3.06 -7.34
CA VAL A 52 -14.86 3.67 -8.20
C VAL A 52 -15.56 4.79 -7.45
N VAL A 53 -15.53 6.00 -8.01
CA VAL A 53 -16.23 7.18 -7.50
C VAL A 53 -17.12 7.70 -8.62
N ASP A 54 -18.43 7.79 -8.39
CA ASP A 54 -19.42 8.25 -9.36
C ASP A 54 -19.36 7.52 -10.72
N GLY A 55 -19.09 6.22 -10.68
CA GLY A 55 -18.99 5.37 -11.86
C GLY A 55 -17.63 5.38 -12.57
N GLU A 56 -16.71 6.24 -12.14
CA GLU A 56 -15.38 6.38 -12.75
C GLU A 56 -14.27 5.82 -11.84
N PRO A 57 -13.26 5.13 -12.40
CA PRO A 57 -12.11 4.67 -11.62
C PRO A 57 -11.21 5.86 -11.24
N VAL A 58 -10.93 6.01 -9.95
CA VAL A 58 -10.06 7.04 -9.39
C VAL A 58 -8.91 6.39 -8.63
N VAL A 59 -7.67 6.69 -9.04
CA VAL A 59 -6.46 6.26 -8.33
C VAL A 59 -6.38 6.96 -6.97
N VAL A 60 -6.10 6.20 -5.92
CA VAL A 60 -5.91 6.72 -4.57
C VAL A 60 -4.42 7.02 -4.38
N PRO A 61 -4.02 8.29 -4.19
CA PRO A 61 -2.63 8.63 -3.95
C PRO A 61 -2.18 8.23 -2.55
N ASP A 62 -0.89 7.95 -2.39
CA ASP A 62 -0.23 7.77 -1.10
C ASP A 62 -0.46 9.02 -0.22
N PRO A 63 -1.10 8.88 0.96
CA PRO A 63 -1.41 10.02 1.82
C PRO A 63 -0.16 10.75 2.34
N ALA A 64 0.99 10.08 2.42
CA ALA A 64 2.22 10.69 2.92
C ALA A 64 2.97 11.48 1.83
N THR A 65 2.88 11.04 0.57
CA THR A 65 3.74 11.56 -0.52
C THR A 65 2.96 12.19 -1.68
N GLY A 66 1.65 11.94 -1.76
CA GLY A 66 0.82 12.32 -2.90
C GLY A 66 1.07 11.50 -4.17
N ALA A 67 1.93 10.48 -4.12
CA ALA A 67 2.27 9.69 -5.30
C ALA A 67 1.15 8.70 -5.65
N ASN A 68 0.88 8.52 -6.94
CA ASN A 68 -0.12 7.56 -7.43
C ASN A 68 0.36 6.09 -7.40
N THR A 69 1.62 5.86 -7.06
CA THR A 69 2.19 4.51 -6.93
C THR A 69 3.07 4.43 -5.69
N ILE A 70 3.12 3.25 -5.10
CA ILE A 70 3.84 2.95 -3.86
C ILE A 70 4.89 1.88 -4.16
N PRO A 71 6.15 2.04 -3.75
CA PRO A 71 7.15 0.99 -3.91
C PRO A 71 6.69 -0.34 -3.29
N SER A 72 6.84 -1.45 -4.01
CA SER A 72 6.48 -2.79 -3.56
C SER A 72 7.58 -3.36 -2.65
N VAL A 73 7.82 -2.67 -1.54
CA VAL A 73 8.89 -2.97 -0.58
C VAL A 73 8.34 -2.99 0.83
N VAL A 74 8.75 -3.98 1.62
CA VAL A 74 8.41 -4.15 3.03
C VAL A 74 9.70 -4.26 3.85
N SER A 75 9.80 -3.61 5.00
CA SER A 75 10.94 -3.74 5.92
C SER A 75 10.43 -4.09 7.31
N TYR A 76 10.98 -5.14 7.92
CA TYR A 76 10.68 -5.52 9.29
C TYR A 76 11.74 -4.93 10.21
N LEU A 77 11.32 -4.15 11.20
CA LEU A 77 12.22 -3.55 12.17
C LEU A 77 12.49 -4.52 13.32
N ALA A 78 13.64 -4.36 13.98
CA ALA A 78 13.97 -5.12 15.18
C ALA A 78 12.97 -4.88 16.34
N SER A 79 12.26 -3.75 16.33
CA SER A 79 11.17 -3.46 17.28
C SER A 79 9.93 -4.34 17.06
N GLY A 80 9.81 -5.01 15.91
CA GLY A 80 8.61 -5.72 15.47
C GLY A 80 7.70 -4.89 14.56
N ASP A 81 7.99 -3.60 14.38
CA ASP A 81 7.22 -2.75 13.47
C ASP A 81 7.46 -3.10 12.00
N VAL A 82 6.45 -2.87 11.17
CA VAL A 82 6.52 -3.10 9.72
C VAL A 82 6.44 -1.77 8.99
N LEU A 83 7.46 -1.48 8.18
CA LEU A 83 7.45 -0.38 7.23
C LEU A 83 7.08 -0.90 5.84
N VAL A 84 6.35 -0.09 5.07
CA VAL A 84 5.94 -0.41 3.70
C VAL A 84 6.19 0.80 2.80
N GLY A 85 6.43 0.56 1.51
CA GLY A 85 6.54 1.64 0.52
C GLY A 85 7.86 2.38 0.60
N ARG A 86 7.80 3.71 0.53
CA ARG A 86 9.01 4.55 0.50
C ARG A 86 9.84 4.45 1.77
N ASP A 87 9.20 4.27 2.91
CA ASP A 87 9.90 4.18 4.20
C ASP A 87 10.71 2.89 4.31
N ALA A 88 10.16 1.78 3.83
CA ALA A 88 10.90 0.53 3.67
C ALA A 88 12.02 0.66 2.62
N LEU A 89 11.73 1.26 1.47
CA LEU A 89 12.72 1.44 0.39
C LEU A 89 13.97 2.20 0.86
N ARG A 90 13.82 3.24 1.70
CA ARG A 90 14.96 3.99 2.26
C ARG A 90 15.91 3.11 3.09
N ARG A 91 15.43 1.99 3.62
CA ARG A 91 16.22 1.06 4.42
C ARG A 91 16.92 -0.01 3.60
N GLN A 92 16.63 -0.13 2.30
CA GLN A 92 17.13 -1.25 1.49
C GLN A 92 18.65 -1.37 1.49
N ASN A 93 19.40 -0.26 1.61
CA ASN A 93 20.85 -0.30 1.70
C ASN A 93 21.36 -0.47 3.14
N ALA A 94 20.65 0.07 4.14
CA ALA A 94 21.08 0.05 5.54
C ALA A 94 20.75 -1.26 6.25
N ASP A 95 19.65 -1.90 5.88
CA ASP A 95 19.15 -3.14 6.45
C ASP A 95 18.60 -4.06 5.35
N PRO A 96 19.46 -4.49 4.41
CA PRO A 96 19.06 -5.21 3.21
C PRO A 96 18.49 -6.61 3.52
N LYS A 97 18.93 -7.26 4.60
CA LYS A 97 18.48 -8.60 4.99
C LYS A 97 17.05 -8.62 5.52
N ASN A 98 16.58 -7.50 6.11
CA ASN A 98 15.22 -7.36 6.61
C ASN A 98 14.34 -6.46 5.75
N THR A 99 14.79 -6.10 4.54
CA THR A 99 14.05 -5.25 3.60
C THR A 99 13.82 -5.98 2.28
N PHE A 100 12.54 -6.23 1.98
CA PHE A 100 12.08 -7.16 0.96
C PHE A 100 11.42 -6.40 -0.19
N GLY A 101 12.09 -6.36 -1.35
CA GLY A 101 11.54 -5.93 -2.62
C GLY A 101 11.61 -7.04 -3.68
N SER A 102 10.98 -6.84 -4.84
CA SER A 102 10.94 -7.84 -5.93
C SER A 102 10.28 -9.18 -5.59
N VAL A 103 9.55 -9.27 -4.47
CA VAL A 103 8.95 -10.52 -3.97
C VAL A 103 8.00 -11.17 -4.98
N LYS A 104 7.32 -10.38 -5.82
CA LYS A 104 6.43 -10.88 -6.88
C LYS A 104 7.11 -11.86 -7.84
N ARG A 105 8.44 -11.80 -7.99
CA ARG A 105 9.22 -12.72 -8.81
C ARG A 105 9.22 -14.16 -8.29
N PHE A 106 8.91 -14.38 -7.02
CA PHE A 106 8.92 -15.71 -6.39
C PHE A 106 7.52 -16.31 -6.23
N ILE A 107 6.47 -15.49 -6.32
CA ILE A 107 5.09 -15.94 -6.12
C ILE A 107 4.74 -17.02 -7.18
N GLY A 108 4.18 -18.13 -6.71
CA GLY A 108 3.77 -19.25 -7.56
C GLY A 108 4.91 -20.16 -8.04
N LYS A 109 6.18 -19.84 -7.72
CA LYS A 109 7.33 -20.70 -8.06
C LYS A 109 7.64 -21.67 -6.91
N ARG A 110 8.16 -22.85 -7.24
CA ARG A 110 8.76 -23.76 -6.26
C ARG A 110 10.19 -23.32 -5.95
N PHE A 111 10.69 -23.70 -4.77
CA PHE A 111 12.04 -23.34 -4.34
C PHE A 111 13.14 -23.91 -5.27
N ASP A 112 12.89 -25.07 -5.87
CA ASP A 112 13.81 -25.76 -6.75
C ASP A 112 13.79 -25.27 -8.22
N ASP A 113 12.83 -24.41 -8.57
CA ASP A 113 12.68 -23.79 -9.90
C ASP A 113 13.95 -23.00 -10.28
N ALA A 114 14.46 -23.23 -11.49
CA ALA A 114 15.66 -22.57 -11.99
C ALA A 114 15.53 -21.04 -12.01
N LEU A 115 14.36 -20.51 -12.40
CA LEU A 115 14.09 -19.08 -12.42
C LEU A 115 14.01 -18.51 -11.00
N ALA A 116 13.43 -19.26 -10.05
CA ALA A 116 13.40 -18.83 -8.65
C ALA A 116 14.81 -18.77 -8.05
N LYS A 117 15.66 -19.76 -8.34
CA LYS A 117 17.07 -19.77 -7.92
C LYS A 117 17.87 -18.61 -8.53
N GLU A 118 17.57 -18.24 -9.76
CA GLU A 118 18.20 -17.11 -10.43
C GLU A 118 17.79 -15.77 -9.80
N ASP A 119 16.50 -15.57 -9.57
CA ASP A 119 15.98 -14.38 -8.88
C ASP A 119 16.50 -14.31 -7.43
N ALA A 120 16.67 -15.45 -6.75
CA ALA A 120 17.19 -15.52 -5.38
C ALA A 120 18.63 -14.99 -5.27
N ARG A 121 19.46 -15.14 -6.33
CA ARG A 121 20.82 -14.58 -6.36
C ARG A 121 20.85 -13.06 -6.52
N ARG A 122 19.74 -12.44 -6.91
CA ARG A 122 19.63 -11.00 -7.18
C ARG A 122 19.08 -10.20 -6.02
N VAL A 123 18.59 -10.88 -4.98
CA VAL A 123 18.03 -10.23 -3.79
C VAL A 123 19.00 -10.38 -2.63
N PRO A 124 19.04 -9.39 -1.71
CA PRO A 124 19.99 -9.44 -0.63
C PRO A 124 19.51 -10.26 0.57
N TYR A 125 18.21 -10.56 0.65
CA TYR A 125 17.59 -11.36 1.70
C TYR A 125 17.61 -12.85 1.35
N ASP A 126 17.45 -13.69 2.37
CA ASP A 126 17.51 -15.13 2.21
C ASP A 126 16.18 -15.67 1.69
N VAL A 127 16.23 -16.45 0.61
CA VAL A 127 15.09 -17.20 0.08
C VAL A 127 15.26 -18.64 0.51
N VAL A 128 14.28 -19.19 1.24
CA VAL A 128 14.33 -20.54 1.80
C VAL A 128 13.15 -21.37 1.34
N ALA A 129 13.31 -22.69 1.32
CA ALA A 129 12.20 -23.60 1.08
C ALA A 129 11.14 -23.43 2.17
N ALA A 130 9.87 -23.36 1.78
CA ALA A 130 8.78 -23.35 2.74
C ALA A 130 8.83 -24.64 3.57
N LYS A 131 8.72 -24.53 4.90
CA LYS A 131 8.42 -25.69 5.73
C LYS A 131 7.07 -26.25 5.29
N ALA A 132 6.95 -27.57 5.22
CA ALA A 132 5.66 -28.21 5.02
C ALA A 132 4.67 -27.61 6.04
N ALA A 133 3.59 -27.03 5.55
CA ALA A 133 2.60 -26.42 6.42
C ALA A 133 1.95 -27.55 7.24
N THR A 134 2.27 -27.62 8.53
CA THR A 134 1.46 -28.38 9.49
C THR A 134 0.12 -27.66 9.56
N ARG A 135 -0.91 -28.27 8.98
CA ARG A 135 -2.30 -27.80 9.11
C ARG A 135 -2.82 -28.04 10.51
#